data_AF-A0A2C9LPL2-F1
#
_entry.id   AF-A0A2C9LPL2-F1
#
_cell.length_a   1.000
_cell.length_b   1.000
_cell.length_c   1.000
_cell.angle_alpha   90.00
_cell.angle_beta   90.00
_cell.angle_gamma   90.00
#
_symmetry.space_group_name_H-M   'P 1'
#
loop_
_entity.id
_entity.type
_entity.pdbx_description
1 polymer ?
#
loop_
_entity_poly.entity_id
_entity_poly.type
_entity_poly.pdbx_seq_one_letter_code
_entity_poly.pdbx_strand_id
1 'polypeptide(L)'
;PTNGKPIVEFFMNFAFPGHDETPGSVNGRSFVDFPMAPLVQPHDPRSSCSREDCGNNKICHCPYSVSFSEGDLVQLVFVNMGAGRGWDHPIHLHGHSFQVVKIGFPVYNQSSGEFLNENADIDCGQGEKGAESFCNDAKWANRSWSLDGIPDMELDHPPLKDTVVVPSGGYVVTRIKANNPGLWVIHCHINLHMNDGMLALLNESFTKWPAPPSGFPRCHNFI
;
A
#
# COMPACT_ATOMS: atom_id res chain seq x y z
N PRO A 1 -6.00 -13.18 -17.39
CA PRO A 1 -7.26 -13.90 -17.06
C PRO A 1 -7.23 -14.48 -15.64
N THR A 2 -8.29 -14.23 -14.85
CA THR A 2 -8.40 -14.55 -13.41
C THR A 2 -8.60 -16.04 -13.10
N ASN A 3 -8.68 -16.94 -14.10
CA ASN A 3 -8.97 -18.37 -13.93
C ASN A 3 -10.15 -18.66 -12.96
N GLY A 4 -11.14 -17.76 -12.89
CA GLY A 4 -12.30 -17.90 -12.00
C GLY A 4 -12.07 -17.57 -10.52
N LYS A 5 -10.87 -17.09 -10.13
CA LYS A 5 -10.61 -16.58 -8.78
C LYS A 5 -11.01 -15.10 -8.63
N PRO A 6 -11.48 -14.68 -7.45
CA PRO A 6 -11.86 -13.29 -7.22
C PRO A 6 -10.63 -12.37 -7.32
N ILE A 7 -10.86 -11.16 -7.84
CA ILE A 7 -9.86 -10.10 -7.73
C ILE A 7 -9.99 -9.52 -6.32
N VAL A 8 -8.88 -9.44 -5.60
CA VAL A 8 -8.83 -8.85 -4.26
C VAL A 8 -8.21 -7.47 -4.38
N GLU A 9 -8.91 -6.44 -3.92
CA GLU A 9 -8.48 -5.05 -4.03
C GLU A 9 -8.04 -4.50 -2.67
N PHE A 10 -6.89 -3.81 -2.64
CA PHE A 10 -6.40 -3.10 -1.46
C PHE A 10 -6.01 -1.67 -1.83
N PHE A 11 -6.48 -0.71 -1.04
CA PHE A 11 -6.02 0.67 -1.09
C PHE A 11 -4.87 0.88 -0.12
N MET A 12 -3.83 1.58 -0.56
CA MET A 12 -2.63 1.87 0.21
C MET A 12 -2.25 3.35 0.00
N ASN A 13 -2.64 4.20 0.95
CA ASN A 13 -2.25 5.61 0.96
C ASN A 13 -0.85 5.75 1.56
N PHE A 14 0.12 6.14 0.75
CA PHE A 14 1.49 6.44 1.16
C PHE A 14 1.59 7.94 1.41
N ALA A 15 1.70 8.35 2.67
CA ALA A 15 1.65 9.75 3.07
C ALA A 15 2.30 9.97 4.45
N PHE A 16 2.40 11.25 4.84
CA PHE A 16 2.87 11.73 6.15
C PHE A 16 1.72 12.35 6.97
N PRO A 17 0.73 11.54 7.41
CA PRO A 17 -0.42 12.06 8.14
C PRO A 17 0.00 12.67 9.47
N GLY A 18 -0.73 13.69 9.91
CA GLY A 18 -0.52 14.38 11.18
C GLY A 18 -0.35 15.89 11.05
N HIS A 19 -0.38 16.57 12.21
CA HIS A 19 -0.23 18.02 12.29
C HIS A 19 1.08 18.42 12.99
N ASP A 20 1.38 17.78 14.13
CA ASP A 20 2.58 18.05 14.93
C ASP A 20 3.70 17.02 14.68
N GLU A 21 3.33 15.75 14.53
CA GLU A 21 4.20 14.64 14.12
C GLU A 21 3.67 14.04 12.83
N THR A 22 4.53 13.88 11.83
CA THR A 22 4.16 13.46 10.47
C THR A 22 5.01 12.27 10.01
N PRO A 23 4.87 11.09 10.65
CA PRO A 23 5.69 9.94 10.29
C PRO A 23 5.35 9.44 8.89
N GLY A 24 6.33 8.82 8.23
CA GLY A 24 6.05 8.05 7.01
C GLY A 24 5.06 6.94 7.35
N SER A 25 4.03 6.75 6.53
CA SER A 25 3.00 5.78 6.83
C SER A 25 2.38 5.16 5.59
N VAL A 26 1.73 4.00 5.78
CA VAL A 26 0.77 3.44 4.83
C VAL A 26 -0.58 3.33 5.52
N ASN A 27 -1.60 4.02 5.00
CA ASN A 27 -2.94 4.12 5.62
C ASN A 27 -2.90 4.58 7.09
N GLY A 28 -2.01 5.52 7.44
CA GLY A 28 -1.85 6.02 8.81
C GLY A 28 -1.10 5.09 9.76
N ARG A 29 -0.60 3.96 9.27
CA ARG A 29 0.27 3.06 10.04
C ARG A 29 1.72 3.40 9.72
N SER A 30 2.41 3.98 10.69
CA SER A 30 3.87 4.09 10.64
C SER A 30 4.44 2.73 11.04
N PHE A 31 5.19 2.12 10.13
CA PHE A 31 5.69 0.77 10.30
C PHE A 31 6.72 0.71 11.43
N VAL A 32 6.56 -0.30 12.28
CA VAL A 32 7.57 -0.68 13.28
C VAL A 32 7.91 -2.14 13.05
N ASP A 33 9.20 -2.47 13.13
CA ASP A 33 9.69 -3.83 12.91
C ASP A 33 9.06 -4.84 13.87
N PHE A 34 8.92 -6.08 13.38
CA PHE A 34 8.59 -7.19 14.26
C PHE A 34 9.74 -7.45 15.23
N PRO A 35 9.45 -7.88 16.47
CA PRO A 35 10.48 -8.27 17.44
C PRO A 35 11.32 -9.46 16.96
N MET A 36 10.87 -10.19 15.93
CA MET A 36 11.58 -11.31 15.32
C MET A 36 11.40 -11.30 13.81
N ALA A 37 12.41 -11.79 13.07
CA ALA A 37 12.36 -11.94 11.62
C ALA A 37 11.29 -12.98 11.20
N PRO A 38 10.15 -12.56 10.59
CA PRO A 38 9.02 -13.45 10.36
C PRO A 38 9.32 -14.56 9.36
N LEU A 39 10.21 -14.32 8.40
CA LEU A 39 10.60 -15.34 7.41
C LEU A 39 11.46 -16.46 8.01
N VAL A 40 12.12 -16.21 9.14
CA VAL A 40 13.04 -17.16 9.78
C VAL A 40 12.34 -17.92 10.92
N GLN A 41 11.40 -17.24 11.57
CA GLN A 41 10.58 -17.79 12.65
C GLN A 41 9.11 -17.49 12.31
N PRO A 42 8.52 -18.24 11.36
CA PRO A 42 7.20 -17.96 10.82
C PRO A 42 6.12 -18.15 11.88
N HIS A 43 5.77 -17.05 12.52
CA HIS A 43 4.47 -16.81 13.10
C HIS A 43 3.69 -15.93 12.13
N ASP A 44 2.39 -16.19 11.98
CA ASP A 44 1.52 -15.44 11.06
C ASP A 44 1.65 -13.93 11.37
N PRO A 45 2.28 -13.13 10.51
CA PRO A 45 2.64 -11.74 10.79
C PRO A 45 1.43 -10.83 10.60
N ARG A 46 0.33 -11.13 11.28
CA ARG A 46 -0.87 -10.29 11.23
C ARG A 46 -0.56 -8.92 11.80
N SER A 47 -1.15 -7.89 11.21
CA SER A 47 -1.12 -6.55 11.78
C SER A 47 -1.45 -6.59 13.27
N SER A 48 -0.56 -6.02 14.07
CA SER A 48 -0.66 -6.07 15.54
C SER A 48 -1.37 -4.85 16.13
N CYS A 49 -1.69 -3.84 15.33
CA CYS A 49 -2.46 -2.70 15.82
C CYS A 49 -3.94 -3.04 16.06
N SER A 50 -4.48 -2.50 17.15
CA SER A 50 -5.92 -2.55 17.42
C SER A 50 -6.69 -1.69 16.40
N ARG A 51 -7.95 -2.06 16.12
CA ARG A 51 -8.86 -1.23 15.33
C ARG A 51 -9.28 0.06 16.06
N GLU A 52 -9.02 0.14 17.36
CA GLU A 52 -9.34 1.33 18.16
C GLU A 52 -8.26 2.41 17.97
N ASP A 53 -6.99 1.99 17.85
CA ASP A 53 -5.84 2.89 17.72
C ASP A 53 -5.54 3.26 16.27
N CYS A 54 -5.86 2.39 15.31
CA CYS A 54 -5.74 2.68 13.88
C CYS A 54 -7.11 2.86 13.23
N GLY A 55 -7.20 3.80 12.28
CA GLY A 55 -8.42 4.00 11.53
C GLY A 55 -8.34 5.25 10.68
N ASN A 56 -9.50 5.70 10.21
CA ASN A 56 -9.58 6.94 9.48
C ASN A 56 -9.07 8.10 10.36
N ASN A 57 -8.19 8.94 9.81
CA ASN A 57 -7.60 10.11 10.48
C ASN A 57 -6.84 9.82 11.78
N LYS A 58 -6.32 8.61 11.95
CA LYS A 58 -5.48 8.22 13.09
C LYS A 58 -4.08 7.85 12.63
N ILE A 59 -3.11 8.06 13.52
CA ILE A 59 -1.72 7.62 13.34
C ILE A 59 -1.43 6.57 14.39
N CYS A 60 -0.87 5.45 13.97
CA CYS A 60 -0.52 4.35 14.85
C CYS A 60 0.81 3.71 14.43
N HIS A 61 1.51 3.12 15.39
CA HIS A 61 2.86 2.57 15.20
C HIS A 61 2.84 1.05 15.38
N CYS A 62 2.95 0.30 14.29
CA CYS A 62 3.00 -1.16 14.32
C CYS A 62 3.34 -1.76 12.95
N PRO A 63 3.65 -3.06 12.91
CA PRO A 63 3.64 -3.83 11.68
C PRO A 63 2.29 -3.74 10.95
N TYR A 64 2.34 -3.41 9.66
CA TYR A 64 1.19 -3.42 8.76
C TYR A 64 1.33 -4.51 7.71
N SER A 65 0.39 -5.46 7.67
CA SER A 65 0.35 -6.51 6.66
C SER A 65 -1.06 -6.68 6.08
N VAL A 66 -1.12 -6.91 4.76
CA VAL A 66 -2.31 -7.38 4.06
C VAL A 66 -2.07 -8.83 3.61
N SER A 67 -3.11 -9.66 3.66
CA SER A 67 -2.98 -11.09 3.35
C SER A 67 -3.89 -11.49 2.19
N PHE A 68 -3.40 -12.37 1.33
CA PHE A 68 -4.13 -12.93 0.20
C PHE A 68 -3.64 -14.34 -0.14
N SER A 69 -4.40 -15.06 -0.96
CA SER A 69 -4.16 -16.47 -1.26
C SER A 69 -3.49 -16.67 -2.61
N GLU A 70 -2.71 -17.74 -2.72
CA GLU A 70 -2.03 -18.13 -3.95
C GLU A 70 -3.08 -18.36 -5.04
N GLY A 71 -2.85 -17.76 -6.20
CA GLY A 71 -3.70 -17.75 -7.37
C GLY A 71 -4.62 -16.54 -7.46
N ASP A 72 -4.76 -15.74 -6.40
CA ASP A 72 -5.54 -14.50 -6.45
C ASP A 72 -4.93 -13.52 -7.46
N LEU A 73 -5.79 -12.78 -8.16
CA LEU A 73 -5.37 -11.57 -8.84
C LEU A 73 -5.52 -10.43 -7.84
N VAL A 74 -4.42 -9.82 -7.43
CA VAL A 74 -4.41 -8.79 -6.40
C VAL A 74 -4.29 -7.44 -7.09
N GLN A 75 -5.26 -6.56 -6.86
CA GLN A 75 -5.24 -5.18 -7.30
C GLN A 75 -4.79 -4.30 -6.13
N LEU A 76 -3.65 -3.63 -6.29
CA LEU A 76 -3.14 -2.67 -5.30
C LEU A 76 -3.33 -1.27 -5.86
N VAL A 77 -4.14 -0.47 -5.18
CA VAL A 77 -4.37 0.94 -5.50
C VAL A 77 -3.47 1.76 -4.59
N PHE A 78 -2.35 2.23 -5.14
CA PHE A 78 -1.46 3.13 -4.43
C PHE A 78 -2.04 4.54 -4.50
N VAL A 79 -2.21 5.17 -3.36
CA VAL A 79 -2.79 6.51 -3.22
C VAL A 79 -1.76 7.40 -2.55
N ASN A 80 -1.76 8.67 -2.89
CA ASN A 80 -1.04 9.69 -2.14
C ASN A 80 -1.93 10.93 -2.00
N MET A 81 -2.80 10.93 -0.99
CA MET A 81 -3.85 11.93 -0.84
C MET A 81 -4.11 12.26 0.65
N GLY A 82 -4.89 13.31 0.88
CA GLY A 82 -5.23 13.79 2.20
C GLY A 82 -4.20 14.77 2.78
N ALA A 83 -4.52 15.28 3.96
CA ALA A 83 -3.60 16.05 4.77
C ALA A 83 -2.38 15.18 5.13
N GLY A 84 -1.20 15.63 4.69
CA GLY A 84 0.03 14.85 4.80
C GLY A 84 0.51 14.18 3.50
N ARG A 85 -0.19 14.32 2.37
CA ARG A 85 0.23 13.75 1.06
C ARG A 85 1.68 14.10 0.66
N GLY A 86 2.19 15.25 1.08
CA GLY A 86 3.55 15.67 0.77
C GLY A 86 3.86 15.68 -0.73
N TRP A 87 4.96 15.04 -1.12
CA TRP A 87 5.44 14.94 -2.49
C TRP A 87 5.19 13.56 -3.09
N ASP A 88 5.51 13.40 -4.37
CA ASP A 88 5.40 12.13 -5.08
C ASP A 88 6.23 11.02 -4.40
N HIS A 89 5.72 9.79 -4.46
CA HIS A 89 6.33 8.64 -3.81
C HIS A 89 6.64 7.52 -4.80
N PRO A 90 7.93 7.15 -5.02
CA PRO A 90 8.26 5.95 -5.79
C PRO A 90 7.96 4.72 -4.94
N ILE A 91 6.90 3.97 -5.25
CA ILE A 91 6.53 2.77 -4.50
C ILE A 91 7.15 1.55 -5.16
N HIS A 92 7.94 0.81 -4.39
CA HIS A 92 8.61 -0.42 -4.78
C HIS A 92 8.00 -1.64 -4.11
N LEU A 93 7.86 -2.73 -4.85
CA LEU A 93 7.35 -4.02 -4.35
C LEU A 93 8.39 -5.12 -4.53
N HIS A 94 8.65 -5.85 -3.45
CA HIS A 94 9.48 -7.05 -3.45
C HIS A 94 8.71 -8.28 -3.95
N GLY A 95 9.43 -9.29 -4.44
CA GLY A 95 8.88 -10.62 -4.76
C GLY A 95 8.00 -10.70 -6.02
N HIS A 96 7.61 -9.55 -6.57
CA HIS A 96 6.73 -9.45 -7.74
C HIS A 96 7.17 -8.31 -8.65
N SER A 97 6.82 -8.44 -9.93
CA SER A 97 6.57 -7.27 -10.78
C SER A 97 5.07 -7.12 -10.95
N PHE A 98 4.58 -5.88 -10.95
CA PHE A 98 3.17 -5.54 -11.11
C PHE A 98 2.90 -4.88 -12.46
N GLN A 99 1.71 -5.13 -12.98
CA GLN A 99 1.17 -4.42 -14.13
C GLN A 99 0.64 -3.06 -13.66
N VAL A 100 1.07 -1.96 -14.26
CA VAL A 100 0.46 -0.64 -14.02
C VAL A 100 -0.69 -0.46 -15.00
N VAL A 101 -1.93 -0.50 -14.51
CA VAL A 101 -3.12 -0.52 -15.37
C VAL A 101 -3.81 0.83 -15.46
N LYS A 102 -3.62 1.73 -14.49
CA LYS A 102 -4.16 3.10 -14.53
C LYS A 102 -3.35 4.03 -13.64
N ILE A 103 -3.26 5.30 -14.03
CA ILE A 103 -2.74 6.39 -13.20
C ILE A 103 -3.80 7.50 -13.21
N GLY A 104 -4.22 7.94 -12.03
CA GLY A 104 -5.05 9.12 -11.87
C GLY A 104 -4.21 10.26 -11.32
N PHE A 105 -4.04 11.32 -12.12
CA PHE A 105 -3.32 12.52 -11.71
C PHE A 105 -4.24 13.49 -10.95
N PRO A 106 -3.71 14.33 -10.05
CA PRO A 106 -4.48 15.43 -9.49
C PRO A 106 -4.78 16.49 -10.56
N VAL A 107 -5.58 17.48 -10.18
CA VAL A 107 -5.88 18.64 -11.03
C VAL A 107 -4.79 19.68 -10.86
N TYR A 108 -4.09 19.99 -11.96
CA TYR A 108 -3.10 21.06 -12.02
C TYR A 108 -3.58 22.22 -12.89
N ASN A 109 -3.09 23.42 -12.58
CA ASN A 109 -3.13 24.53 -13.51
C ASN A 109 -2.16 24.24 -14.66
N GLN A 110 -2.69 24.09 -15.88
CA GLN A 110 -1.90 23.70 -17.05
C GLN A 110 -0.82 24.71 -17.45
N SER A 111 -0.94 25.98 -17.03
CA SER A 111 0.02 27.03 -17.37
C SER A 111 1.10 27.22 -16.30
N SER A 112 0.73 27.15 -15.01
CA SER A 112 1.69 27.34 -13.91
C SER A 112 2.26 26.04 -13.34
N GLY A 113 1.63 24.89 -13.61
CA GLY A 113 1.93 23.62 -12.95
C GLY A 113 1.47 23.56 -11.49
N GLU A 114 0.73 24.57 -11.03
CA GLU A 114 0.26 24.66 -9.65
C GLU A 114 -0.77 23.56 -9.36
N PHE A 115 -0.61 22.88 -8.23
CA PHE A 115 -1.58 21.94 -7.72
C PHE A 115 -2.87 22.66 -7.32
N LEU A 116 -4.01 22.24 -7.87
CA LEU A 116 -5.31 22.85 -7.58
C LEU A 116 -6.14 21.98 -6.66
N ASN A 117 -6.35 20.71 -7.02
CA ASN A 117 -7.17 19.77 -6.26
C ASN A 117 -6.64 18.35 -6.41
N GLU A 118 -6.92 17.52 -5.42
CA GLU A 118 -6.68 16.08 -5.52
C GLU A 118 -7.61 15.44 -6.56
N ASN A 119 -7.24 14.25 -7.05
CA ASN A 119 -8.04 13.50 -8.01
C ASN A 119 -9.40 13.10 -7.41
N ALA A 120 -10.49 13.33 -8.15
CA ALA A 120 -11.85 13.13 -7.66
C ALA A 120 -12.34 11.66 -7.66
N ASP A 121 -11.55 10.72 -8.20
CA ASP A 121 -11.92 9.31 -8.26
C ASP A 121 -11.80 8.61 -6.89
N ILE A 122 -11.07 9.21 -5.95
CA ILE A 122 -10.83 8.67 -4.61
C ILE A 122 -11.64 9.47 -3.58
N ASP A 123 -12.44 8.76 -2.80
CA ASP A 123 -13.09 9.27 -1.61
C ASP A 123 -12.22 8.98 -0.39
N CYS A 124 -11.58 10.03 0.14
CA CYS A 124 -10.79 9.98 1.37
C CYS A 124 -11.66 10.06 2.64
N GLY A 125 -12.99 10.18 2.52
CA GLY A 125 -13.89 10.48 3.63
C GLY A 125 -13.65 11.86 4.22
N GLN A 126 -14.41 12.19 5.28
CA GLN A 126 -14.21 13.43 6.04
C GLN A 126 -13.26 13.22 7.22
N GLY A 127 -12.51 14.27 7.57
CA GLY A 127 -11.77 14.36 8.83
C GLY A 127 -12.70 14.36 10.05
N GLU A 128 -12.17 14.11 11.25
CA GLU A 128 -12.95 14.28 12.47
C GLU A 128 -13.36 15.76 12.64
N LYS A 129 -14.63 16.01 12.93
CA LYS A 129 -15.17 17.35 13.25
C LYS A 129 -14.94 18.42 12.17
N GLY A 130 -14.89 18.02 10.89
CA GLY A 130 -14.71 18.94 9.76
C GLY A 130 -13.25 19.29 9.45
N ALA A 131 -12.30 18.60 10.10
CA ALA A 131 -10.88 18.67 9.74
C ALA A 131 -10.59 18.01 8.38
N GLU A 132 -9.41 18.24 7.85
CA GLU A 132 -8.92 17.57 6.64
C GLU A 132 -8.71 16.06 6.91
N SER A 133 -9.00 15.23 5.92
CA SER A 133 -8.84 13.77 6.04
C SER A 133 -7.38 13.37 5.77
N PHE A 134 -6.85 12.39 6.51
CA PHE A 134 -5.56 11.74 6.22
C PHE A 134 -5.66 10.66 5.13
N CYS A 135 -6.86 10.41 4.61
CA CYS A 135 -7.12 9.43 3.56
C CYS A 135 -6.67 8.00 3.91
N ASN A 136 -6.71 7.63 5.20
CA ASN A 136 -6.30 6.29 5.66
C ASN A 136 -7.27 5.17 5.24
N ASP A 137 -8.52 5.51 4.90
CA ASP A 137 -9.58 4.60 4.46
C ASP A 137 -10.05 4.95 3.03
N ALA A 138 -9.08 5.19 2.15
CA ALA A 138 -9.31 5.51 0.75
C ALA A 138 -10.16 4.45 0.05
N LYS A 139 -11.05 4.91 -0.83
CA LYS A 139 -11.97 4.08 -1.61
C LYS A 139 -12.37 4.80 -2.89
N TRP A 140 -12.87 4.06 -3.87
CA TRP A 140 -13.42 4.68 -5.08
C TRP A 140 -14.61 5.58 -4.71
N ALA A 141 -14.60 6.84 -5.16
CA ALA A 141 -15.69 7.77 -4.99
C ALA A 141 -16.96 7.28 -5.70
N ASN A 142 -16.80 6.68 -6.88
CA ASN A 142 -17.89 5.99 -7.55
C ASN A 142 -18.00 4.54 -7.05
N ARG A 143 -19.04 4.27 -6.26
CA ARG A 143 -19.30 2.94 -5.68
C ARG A 143 -19.66 1.85 -6.71
N SER A 144 -19.96 2.22 -7.96
CA SER A 144 -20.15 1.23 -9.03
C SER A 144 -18.82 0.74 -9.60
N TRP A 145 -17.72 1.46 -9.34
CA TRP A 145 -16.40 1.04 -9.78
C TRP A 145 -15.93 -0.12 -8.92
N SER A 146 -15.64 -1.22 -9.59
CA SER A 146 -15.03 -2.38 -8.99
C SER A 146 -14.26 -3.12 -10.05
N LEU A 147 -13.04 -3.55 -9.71
CA LEU A 147 -12.26 -4.47 -10.53
C LEU A 147 -12.08 -3.97 -11.97
N ASP A 148 -12.58 -4.71 -12.97
CA ASP A 148 -12.50 -4.35 -14.40
C ASP A 148 -13.50 -3.26 -14.82
N GLY A 149 -14.39 -2.83 -13.93
CA GLY A 149 -15.39 -1.77 -14.16
C GLY A 149 -14.88 -0.35 -13.91
N ILE A 150 -13.60 -0.17 -13.57
CA ILE A 150 -12.97 1.16 -13.47
C ILE A 150 -12.67 1.64 -14.90
N PRO A 151 -13.08 2.86 -15.29
CA PRO A 151 -12.86 3.36 -16.64
C PRO A 151 -11.37 3.61 -16.93
N ASP A 152 -11.03 3.57 -18.22
CA ASP A 152 -9.70 3.90 -18.76
C ASP A 152 -8.55 3.10 -18.13
N MET A 153 -8.78 1.82 -17.80
CA MET A 153 -7.70 0.90 -17.48
C MET A 153 -7.11 0.29 -18.75
N GLU A 154 -5.79 0.23 -18.81
CA GLU A 154 -5.05 -0.54 -19.81
C GLU A 154 -4.93 -2.00 -19.33
N LEU A 155 -5.76 -2.87 -19.90
CA LEU A 155 -5.83 -4.29 -19.53
C LEU A 155 -5.26 -5.23 -20.60
N ASP A 156 -4.93 -4.72 -21.79
CA ASP A 156 -4.41 -5.52 -22.90
C ASP A 156 -2.89 -5.62 -22.80
N HIS A 157 -2.21 -4.47 -22.70
CA HIS A 157 -0.74 -4.37 -22.69
C HIS A 157 -0.19 -3.43 -21.61
N PRO A 158 -0.54 -3.62 -20.31
CA PRO A 158 0.00 -2.77 -19.25
C PRO A 158 1.50 -2.99 -19.06
N PRO A 159 2.28 -1.92 -18.81
CA PRO A 159 3.70 -2.05 -18.50
C PRO A 159 3.90 -2.82 -17.19
N LEU A 160 4.85 -3.77 -17.22
CA LEU A 160 5.28 -4.53 -16.06
C LEU A 160 6.46 -3.82 -15.38
N LYS A 161 6.34 -3.53 -14.08
CA LYS A 161 7.32 -2.78 -13.27
C LYS A 161 7.44 -3.36 -11.86
N ASP A 162 8.53 -3.08 -11.18
CA ASP A 162 8.67 -3.30 -9.72
C ASP A 162 8.53 -2.00 -8.92
N THR A 163 8.62 -0.85 -9.60
CA THR A 163 8.61 0.49 -8.98
C THR A 163 7.79 1.45 -9.84
N VAL A 164 6.93 2.24 -9.22
CA VAL A 164 6.14 3.28 -9.89
C VAL A 164 5.99 4.51 -9.00
N VAL A 165 6.04 5.70 -9.60
CA VAL A 165 5.82 6.95 -8.87
C VAL A 165 4.31 7.18 -8.72
N VAL A 166 3.87 7.38 -7.49
CA VAL A 166 2.51 7.78 -7.14
C VAL A 166 2.50 9.30 -7.00
N PRO A 167 1.73 10.03 -7.85
CA PRO A 167 1.72 11.48 -7.82
C PRO A 167 1.02 12.00 -6.56
N SER A 168 1.53 13.08 -5.99
CA SER A 168 0.89 13.80 -4.87
C SER A 168 -0.48 14.30 -5.28
N GLY A 169 -1.51 13.90 -4.52
CA GLY A 169 -2.93 14.13 -4.78
C GLY A 169 -3.55 13.18 -5.81
N GLY A 170 -2.87 12.10 -6.19
CA GLY A 170 -3.36 11.14 -7.17
C GLY A 170 -3.18 9.68 -6.73
N TYR A 171 -3.31 8.77 -7.69
CA TYR A 171 -3.25 7.33 -7.44
C TYR A 171 -2.69 6.55 -8.63
N VAL A 172 -2.28 5.30 -8.37
CA VAL A 172 -1.85 4.32 -9.36
C VAL A 172 -2.55 2.99 -9.07
N VAL A 173 -3.21 2.41 -10.07
CA VAL A 173 -3.78 1.06 -9.98
C VAL A 173 -2.78 0.08 -10.54
N THR A 174 -2.44 -0.93 -9.74
CA THR A 174 -1.53 -2.00 -10.14
C THR A 174 -2.13 -3.38 -9.93
N ARG A 175 -1.64 -4.38 -10.65
CA ARG A 175 -2.07 -5.78 -10.50
C ARG A 175 -0.89 -6.73 -10.41
N ILE A 176 -0.95 -7.66 -9.46
CA ILE A 176 -0.05 -8.81 -9.35
C ILE A 176 -0.86 -10.11 -9.36
N LYS A 177 -0.24 -11.18 -9.83
CA LYS A 177 -0.75 -12.52 -9.61
C LYS A 177 -0.05 -13.09 -8.38
N ALA A 178 -0.80 -13.53 -7.38
CA ALA A 178 -0.25 -14.19 -6.21
C ALA A 178 0.28 -15.59 -6.61
N ASN A 179 1.53 -15.69 -7.05
CA ASN A 179 2.18 -16.94 -7.45
C ASN A 179 3.57 -17.13 -6.81
N ASN A 180 3.88 -16.37 -5.77
CA ASN A 180 5.13 -16.40 -5.05
C ASN A 180 4.89 -16.34 -3.53
N PRO A 181 4.46 -17.45 -2.89
CA PRO A 181 4.20 -17.49 -1.45
C PRO A 181 5.37 -16.97 -0.61
N GLY A 182 5.10 -15.97 0.22
CA GLY A 182 6.13 -15.30 1.01
C GLY A 182 5.61 -14.06 1.75
N LEU A 183 6.55 -13.37 2.41
CA LEU A 183 6.32 -12.05 3.02
C LEU A 183 7.10 -11.02 2.24
N TRP A 184 6.40 -10.16 1.51
CA TRP A 184 7.01 -9.18 0.62
C TRP A 184 6.85 -7.78 1.14
N VAL A 185 7.93 -7.01 1.11
CA VAL A 185 7.91 -5.61 1.51
C VAL A 185 7.37 -4.77 0.36
N ILE A 186 6.47 -3.85 0.66
CA ILE A 186 6.07 -2.76 -0.22
C ILE A 186 6.30 -1.43 0.51
N HIS A 187 7.03 -0.51 -0.12
CA HIS A 187 7.44 0.72 0.56
C HIS A 187 7.74 1.85 -0.40
N CYS A 188 7.81 3.07 0.13
CA CYS A 188 8.41 4.18 -0.61
C CYS A 188 9.91 3.96 -0.73
N HIS A 189 10.45 4.03 -1.94
CA HIS A 189 11.85 3.81 -2.27
C HIS A 189 12.72 5.07 -2.08
N ILE A 190 12.22 6.02 -1.28
CA ILE A 190 13.02 7.09 -0.70
C ILE A 190 13.40 6.63 0.70
N ASN A 191 14.69 6.43 0.93
CA ASN A 191 15.20 5.75 2.12
C ASN A 191 14.74 6.42 3.44
N LEU A 192 14.65 7.76 3.45
CA LEU A 192 14.14 8.49 4.61
C LEU A 192 12.67 8.15 4.89
N HIS A 193 11.81 8.15 3.87
CA HIS A 193 10.38 7.89 4.05
C HIS A 193 10.13 6.45 4.50
N MET A 194 10.86 5.49 3.92
CA MET A 194 10.82 4.09 4.35
C MET A 194 11.21 3.94 5.82
N ASN A 195 12.33 4.55 6.21
CA ASN A 195 12.85 4.48 7.58
C ASN A 195 11.93 5.17 8.60
N ASP A 196 11.20 6.21 8.18
CA ASP A 196 10.20 6.90 9.00
C ASP A 196 8.88 6.11 9.12
N GLY A 197 8.76 4.96 8.45
CA GLY A 197 7.65 4.02 8.60
C GLY A 197 6.73 3.87 7.38
N MET A 198 7.07 4.44 6.21
CA MET A 198 6.28 4.34 4.96
C MET A 198 6.46 2.97 4.28
N LEU A 199 6.04 1.93 4.98
CA LEU A 199 6.24 0.52 4.64
C LEU A 199 5.02 -0.31 5.03
N ALA A 200 4.71 -1.31 4.21
CA ALA A 200 3.75 -2.36 4.51
C ALA A 200 4.27 -3.72 4.03
N LEU A 201 3.56 -4.77 4.42
CA LEU A 201 3.90 -6.14 4.06
C LEU A 201 2.75 -6.83 3.32
N LEU A 202 3.09 -7.61 2.31
CA LEU A 202 2.20 -8.51 1.61
C LEU A 202 2.45 -9.93 2.12
N ASN A 203 1.52 -10.47 2.90
CA ASN A 203 1.55 -11.85 3.39
C ASN A 203 0.83 -12.74 2.38
N GLU A 204 1.61 -13.30 1.45
CA GLU A 204 1.10 -14.17 0.40
C GLU A 204 1.12 -15.62 0.87
N SER A 205 -0.06 -16.19 1.12
CA SER A 205 -0.22 -17.61 1.46
C SER A 205 0.70 -18.11 2.58
N PHE A 206 0.56 -17.56 3.79
CA PHE A 206 1.35 -17.94 4.98
C PHE A 206 1.59 -19.45 5.13
N THR A 207 0.55 -20.27 4.92
CA THR A 207 0.63 -21.74 5.04
C THR A 207 1.48 -22.43 3.97
N LYS A 208 1.87 -21.72 2.91
CA LYS A 208 2.67 -22.20 1.77
C LYS A 208 4.06 -21.56 1.71
N TRP A 209 4.43 -20.73 2.68
CA TRP A 209 5.77 -20.16 2.71
C TRP A 209 6.85 -21.24 2.69
N PRO A 210 7.96 -21.00 1.97
CA PRO A 210 9.09 -21.92 2.03
C PRO A 210 9.63 -21.98 3.45
N ALA A 211 9.98 -23.18 3.90
CA ALA A 211 10.66 -23.34 5.18
C ALA A 211 12.04 -22.67 5.12
N PRO A 212 12.51 -22.06 6.23
CA PRO A 212 13.88 -21.58 6.33
C PRO A 212 14.88 -22.71 6.00
N PRO A 213 16.01 -22.40 5.35
CA PRO A 213 17.06 -23.39 5.11
C PRO A 213 17.52 -24.07 6.41
N SER A 214 17.95 -25.34 6.30
CA SER A 214 18.48 -26.06 7.47
C SER A 214 19.68 -25.33 8.05
N GLY A 215 19.70 -25.14 9.39
CA GLY A 215 20.77 -24.42 10.09
C GLY A 215 20.71 -22.89 9.99
N PHE A 216 19.67 -22.30 9.39
CA PHE A 216 19.55 -20.84 9.34
C PHE A 216 19.43 -20.25 10.77
N PRO A 217 20.19 -19.19 11.11
CA PRO A 217 20.18 -18.59 12.46
C PRO A 217 18.79 -18.10 12.85
N ARG A 218 18.38 -18.34 14.10
CA ARG A 218 17.13 -17.81 14.68
C ARG A 218 17.44 -16.69 15.66
N CYS A 219 16.44 -15.90 16.07
CA CYS A 219 16.65 -14.92 17.15
C CYS A 219 17.23 -15.64 18.38
N HIS A 220 18.18 -14.98 19.07
CA HIS A 220 19.00 -15.56 20.14
C HIS A 220 20.03 -16.63 19.71
N ASN A 221 20.25 -16.82 18.41
CA ASN A 221 21.28 -17.69 17.82
C ASN A 221 22.17 -16.91 16.83
N PHE A 222 22.38 -15.62 17.09
CA PHE A 222 23.36 -14.81 16.37
C PHE A 222 24.72 -14.97 17.08
N ILE A 223 25.74 -15.40 16.33
CA ILE A 223 27.13 -15.50 16.81
C ILE A 223 27.74 -14.11 16.88
#